data_AF-A0A976CKE4-F1
#
_entry.id   AF-A0A976CKE4-F1
#
_cell.length_a   1.000
_cell.length_b   1.000
_cell.length_c   1.000
_cell.angle_alpha   90.00
_cell.angle_beta   90.00
_cell.angle_gamma   90.00
#
_symmetry.space_group_name_H-M   'P 1'
#
loop_
_entity.id
_entity.type
_entity.pdbx_description
1 polymer ?
#
loop_
_entity_poly.entity_id
_entity_poly.type
_entity_poly.pdbx_seq_one_letter_code
_entity_poly.pdbx_strand_id
1 'polypeptide(L)' 'MNEPHIEIKAWKNKKIDSTKAKEICQKGTVIGVITTGGITKPAKVVFDKADVAWVENFPESKLLNQEGQEES' A
#
# COMPACT_ATOMS: atom_id res chain seq x y z
N MET A 1 16.43 -5.32 13.87
CA MET A 1 15.16 -5.86 13.35
C MET A 1 14.50 -4.74 12.58
N ASN A 2 13.94 -5.02 11.41
CA ASN A 2 13.16 -4.02 10.68
C ASN A 2 11.80 -3.89 11.38
N GLU A 3 11.34 -2.67 11.63
CA GLU A 3 10.09 -2.42 12.34
C GLU A 3 8.87 -2.66 11.42
N PRO A 4 7.74 -3.12 12.00
CA PRO A 4 6.46 -3.17 11.29
C PRO A 4 6.08 -1.82 10.70
N HIS A 5 5.75 -1.76 9.41
CA HIS A 5 5.39 -0.51 8.74
C HIS A 5 4.30 -0.68 7.67
N ILE A 6 3.75 0.45 7.24
CA ILE A 6 2.77 0.54 6.15
C ILE A 6 3.47 1.03 4.89
N GLU A 7 3.24 0.35 3.77
CA GLU A 7 3.72 0.82 2.47
C GLU A 7 2.66 1.60 1.71
N ILE A 8 3.05 2.78 1.22
CA ILE A 8 2.21 3.61 0.36
C ILE A 8 2.69 3.48 -1.09
N LYS A 9 1.77 3.16 -2.01
CA LYS A 9 2.01 3.06 -3.45
C LYS A 9 1.09 4.03 -4.20
N ALA A 10 1.60 5.21 -4.54
CA ALA A 10 0.85 6.23 -5.29
C ALA A 10 0.75 5.92 -6.81
N TRP A 11 0.32 4.72 -7.19
CA TRP A 11 0.26 4.31 -8.60
C TRP A 11 -1.12 4.51 -9.21
N LYS A 12 -1.35 5.67 -9.80
CA LYS A 12 -2.64 6.05 -10.40
C LYS A 12 -3.16 5.09 -11.50
N ASN A 13 -2.26 4.60 -12.35
CA ASN A 13 -2.62 3.77 -13.52
C ASN A 13 -2.16 2.31 -13.40
N LYS A 14 -1.59 1.90 -12.25
CA LYS A 14 -1.14 0.52 -12.04
C LYS A 14 -1.96 -0.13 -10.94
N LYS A 15 -2.18 -1.43 -11.08
CA LYS A 15 -2.77 -2.25 -10.04
C LYS A 15 -1.69 -3.06 -9.36
N ILE A 16 -1.87 -3.32 -8.07
CA ILE A 16 -1.08 -4.32 -7.37
C ILE A 16 -1.62 -5.70 -7.79
N ASP A 17 -0.80 -6.45 -8.52
CA ASP A 17 -1.06 -7.84 -8.87
C ASP A 17 -0.53 -8.80 -7.79
N SER A 18 -0.81 -10.09 -7.96
CA SER A 18 -0.41 -11.11 -6.98
C SER A 18 1.10 -11.29 -6.89
N THR A 19 1.84 -11.04 -7.97
CA THR A 19 3.31 -11.07 -7.96
C THR A 19 3.82 -9.96 -7.05
N LYS A 20 3.33 -8.73 -7.23
CA LYS A 20 3.75 -7.61 -6.41
C LYS A 20 3.32 -7.74 -4.96
N ALA A 21 2.12 -8.26 -4.70
CA ALA A 21 1.66 -8.54 -3.34
C ALA A 21 2.56 -9.55 -2.62
N LYS A 22 3.02 -10.60 -3.32
CA LYS A 22 3.98 -11.56 -2.76
C LYS A 22 5.32 -10.91 -2.42
N GLU A 23 5.86 -10.08 -3.30
CA GLU A 23 7.11 -9.35 -3.03
C GLU A 23 6.99 -8.44 -1.80
N ILE A 24 5.84 -7.80 -1.60
CA ILE A 24 5.58 -6.96 -0.42
C ILE A 24 5.55 -7.82 0.84
N CYS A 25 4.81 -8.94 0.83
CA CYS A 25 4.70 -9.82 1.99
C CYS A 25 6.03 -10.51 2.33
N GLN A 26 6.86 -10.82 1.33
CA GLN A 26 8.19 -11.44 1.52
C GLN A 26 9.15 -10.58 2.34
N LYS A 27 8.91 -9.27 2.46
CA LYS A 27 9.70 -8.40 3.34
C LYS A 27 9.55 -8.76 4.81
N GLY A 28 8.44 -9.39 5.19
CA GLY A 28 8.15 -9.84 6.55
C GLY A 28 7.90 -8.72 7.57
N THR A 29 7.95 -7.46 7.15
CA THR A 29 7.79 -6.28 8.03
C THR A 29 6.69 -5.33 7.59
N VAL A 30 6.01 -5.63 6.49
CA VAL A 30 4.88 -4.83 6.01
C VAL A 30 3.61 -5.35 6.66
N ILE A 31 2.94 -4.50 7.44
CA ILE A 31 1.66 -4.82 8.10
C ILE A 31 0.46 -4.19 7.40
N GLY A 32 0.71 -3.28 6.45
CA GLY A 32 -0.34 -2.64 5.68
C GLY A 32 0.13 -2.09 4.34
N VAL A 33 -0.78 -2.02 3.37
CA VAL A 33 -0.55 -1.43 2.06
C VAL A 33 -1.67 -0.44 1.72
N ILE A 34 -1.29 0.79 1.37
CA ILE A 34 -2.21 1.81 0.86
C ILE A 34 -1.82 2.11 -0.59
N THR A 35 -2.78 2.08 -1.51
CA THR A 35 -2.54 2.46 -2.91
C THR A 35 -3.61 3.38 -3.45
N THR A 36 -3.20 4.36 -4.26
CA THR A 36 -4.12 5.22 -5.02
C THR A 36 -4.69 4.50 -6.23
N GLY A 37 -3.99 3.47 -6.71
CA GLY A 37 -4.46 2.57 -7.75
C GLY A 37 -5.34 1.45 -7.20
N GLY A 38 -5.62 0.47 -8.06
CA GLY A 38 -6.38 -0.72 -7.67
C GLY A 38 -5.51 -1.85 -7.11
N ILE A 39 -6.15 -2.81 -6.46
CA ILE A 39 -5.58 -4.09 -6.07
C ILE A 39 -6.40 -5.20 -6.74
N THR A 40 -5.73 -6.09 -7.47
CA THR A 40 -6.42 -7.21 -8.13
C THR A 40 -6.98 -8.19 -7.10
N LYS A 41 -8.06 -8.92 -7.43
CA LYS A 41 -8.62 -9.96 -6.54
C LYS A 41 -7.57 -10.97 -6.06
N PRO A 42 -6.69 -11.51 -6.93
CA PRO A 42 -5.64 -12.43 -6.48
C PRO A 42 -4.63 -11.78 -5.50
N ALA A 43 -4.33 -10.49 -5.66
CA ALA A 43 -3.45 -9.77 -4.74
C ALA A 43 -4.07 -9.59 -3.35
N LYS A 44 -5.37 -9.28 -3.27
CA LYS A 44 -6.11 -9.19 -1.99
C LYS A 44 -6.02 -10.49 -1.20
N VAL A 45 -6.21 -11.63 -1.87
CA VAL A 45 -6.07 -12.96 -1.25
C VAL A 45 -4.65 -13.19 -0.71
N VAL A 46 -3.61 -12.68 -1.38
CA VAL A 46 -2.23 -12.78 -0.88
C VAL A 46 -2.08 -11.96 0.41
N PHE A 47 -2.58 -10.73 0.44
CA PHE A 47 -2.53 -9.88 1.63
C PHE A 47 -3.33 -10.46 2.79
N ASP A 48 -4.56 -10.94 2.56
CA ASP A 48 -5.40 -11.55 3.58
C ASP A 48 -4.73 -12.79 4.21
N LYS A 49 -4.08 -13.64 3.39
CA LYS A 49 -3.36 -14.83 3.88
C LYS A 49 -2.11 -14.48 4.68
N ALA A 50 -1.50 -13.33 4.42
CA ALA A 50 -0.30 -12.86 5.08
C ALA A 50 -0.60 -11.95 6.29
N ASP A 51 -1.87 -11.76 6.64
CA ASP A 51 -2.35 -10.83 7.68
C ASP A 51 -1.87 -9.38 7.45
N VAL A 52 -1.85 -8.97 6.18
CA VAL A 52 -1.48 -7.61 5.76
C VAL A 52 -2.74 -6.83 5.42
N ALA A 53 -2.99 -5.73 6.13
CA ALA A 53 -4.11 -4.85 5.83
C ALA A 53 -3.94 -4.18 4.46
N TRP A 54 -5.03 -3.91 3.74
CA TRP A 54 -4.94 -3.24 2.45
C TRP A 54 -6.05 -2.22 2.22
N VAL A 55 -5.69 -1.13 1.54
CA VAL A 55 -6.61 -0.11 1.06
C VAL A 55 -6.26 0.21 -0.39
N GLU A 56 -7.27 0.16 -1.26
CA GLU A 56 -7.16 0.53 -2.67
C GLU A 56 -7.99 1.76 -3.00
N ASN A 57 -7.70 2.39 -4.14
CA ASN A 57 -8.35 3.63 -4.60
C ASN A 57 -8.30 4.73 -3.53
N PHE A 58 -7.22 4.77 -2.74
CA PHE A 58 -7.04 5.77 -1.71
C PHE A 58 -6.92 7.17 -2.37
N PRO A 59 -7.64 8.20 -1.89
CA PRO A 59 -7.59 9.51 -2.52
C PRO A 59 -6.18 10.11 -2.53
N GLU A 60 -5.66 10.42 -3.71
CA GLU A 60 -4.33 11.01 -3.91
C GLU A 60 -4.15 12.32 -3.12
N SER A 61 -5.21 13.13 -3.03
CA SER A 61 -5.25 14.37 -2.23
C SER A 61 -5.00 14.16 -0.73
N LYS A 62 -5.22 12.94 -0.23
CA LYS A 62 -4.95 12.58 1.18
C LYS A 62 -3.55 12.04 1.41
N LEU A 63 -2.79 11.74 0.35
CA LEU A 63 -1.38 11.32 0.46
C LEU A 63 -0.40 12.48 0.37
N LEU A 64 -0.73 13.52 -0.42
CA LEU A 64 0.18 14.63 -0.72
C LEU A 64 0.13 15.79 0.29
N ASN A 65 -0.78 15.75 1.26
CA ASN A 65 -0.96 16.86 2.21
C ASN A 65 -0.28 16.57 3.55
N GLN A 66 1.06 16.63 3.64
CA GLN A 66 1.80 16.92 4.89
C GLN A 66 3.21 17.57 4.71
N GLU A 67 3.58 18.11 3.54
CA GLU A 67 4.87 18.82 3.36
C GLU A 67 4.73 20.24 2.75
N GLY A 68 3.72 21.02 3.15
CA GLY A 68 3.56 22.36 2.54
C GLY A 68 2.61 23.35 3.22
N GLN A 69 2.33 23.19 4.51
CA GLN A 69 1.71 24.26 5.30
C GLN A 69 2.64 24.60 6.47
N GLU A 70 3.81 25.15 6.15
CA GLU A 70 4.42 26.14 7.05
C GLU A 70 3.60 27.40 6.87
N GLU A 71 2.78 27.70 7.87
CA GLU A 71 2.02 28.94 7.99
C GLU A 71 3.00 30.12 7.89
N SER A 72 2.80 30.99 6.89
CA SER A 72 3.42 32.32 6.81
C SER A 72 2.41 33.40 7.22
#